data_AF-A0A969Z719-F1
#
_entry.id   AF-A0A969Z719-F1
#
_cell.length_a   1.000
_cell.length_b   1.000
_cell.length_c   1.000
_cell.angle_alpha   90.00
_cell.angle_beta   90.00
_cell.angle_gamma   90.00
#
_symmetry.space_group_name_H-M   'P 1'
#
loop_
_entity.id
_entity.type
_entity.pdbx_description
1 polymer ?
#
loop_
_entity_poly.entity_id
_entity_poly.type
_entity_poly.pdbx_seq_one_letter_code
_entity_poly.pdbx_strand_id
1 'polypeptide(L)'
;MTKLEELIEIIKSDPNYNYYQELELKINESKEIKDKINNLKKLQQEIVLAKEVGKVNLLSKLNEKYELMLQEIELIPGLLDYLELQQYYNELIQTVKDAVENAANELITNK
;
A
#
# COMPACT_ATOMS: atom_id res chain seq x y z
N MET A 1 28.75 -6.22 0.56
CA MET A 1 27.30 -6.20 0.35
C MET A 1 26.69 -7.25 1.26
N THR A 2 25.71 -6.89 2.08
CA THR A 2 24.96 -7.85 2.90
C THR A 2 23.88 -8.54 2.05
N LYS A 3 23.42 -9.73 2.44
CA LYS A 3 22.30 -10.40 1.75
C LYS A 3 21.01 -9.55 1.73
N LEU A 4 20.85 -8.68 2.72
CA LEU A 4 19.75 -7.70 2.76
C LEU A 4 19.91 -6.65 1.67
N GLU A 5 21.12 -6.13 1.47
CA GLU A 5 21.41 -5.16 0.40
C GLU A 5 21.15 -5.77 -0.98
N GLU A 6 21.53 -7.04 -1.21
CA GLU A 6 21.25 -7.74 -2.46
C GLU A 6 19.75 -7.85 -2.75
N LEU A 7 18.95 -8.19 -1.73
CA LEU A 7 17.48 -8.24 -1.85
C LEU A 7 16.87 -6.87 -2.17
N ILE A 8 17.37 -5.81 -1.54
CA ILE A 8 16.93 -4.44 -1.79
C ILE A 8 17.23 -4.06 -3.25
N GLU A 9 18.42 -4.38 -3.76
CA GLU A 9 18.78 -4.07 -5.14
C GLU A 9 17.93 -4.84 -6.16
N ILE A 10 17.52 -6.08 -5.86
CA ILE A 10 16.56 -6.80 -6.70
C ILE A 10 15.22 -6.07 -6.78
N ILE A 11 14.69 -5.58 -5.64
CA ILE A 11 13.43 -4.82 -5.64
C ILE A 11 13.58 -3.52 -6.43
N LYS A 12 14.69 -2.79 -6.26
CA LYS A 12 14.97 -1.57 -7.01
C LYS A 12 15.16 -1.78 -8.51
N SER A 13 15.56 -2.98 -8.92
CA SER A 13 15.73 -3.33 -10.33
C SER A 13 14.39 -3.48 -11.08
N ASP A 14 13.26 -3.53 -10.37
CA ASP A 14 11.93 -3.51 -10.97
C ASP A 14 11.76 -2.25 -11.83
N PRO A 15 11.41 -2.39 -13.13
CA PRO A 15 11.20 -1.24 -14.02
C PRO A 15 10.20 -0.21 -13.48
N ASN A 16 9.20 -0.67 -12.72
CA ASN A 16 8.16 0.19 -12.15
C ASN A 16 8.65 0.95 -10.91
N TYR A 17 9.78 0.57 -10.32
CA TYR A 17 10.28 1.17 -9.08
C TYR A 17 10.71 2.62 -9.30
N ASN A 18 11.36 2.91 -10.43
CA ASN A 18 11.75 4.28 -10.77
C ASN A 18 10.51 5.17 -10.97
N TYR A 19 9.50 4.68 -11.67
CA TYR A 19 8.24 5.41 -11.86
C TYR A 19 7.51 5.65 -10.53
N TYR A 20 7.47 4.63 -9.66
CA TYR A 20 6.95 4.76 -8.30
C TYR A 20 7.68 5.84 -7.50
N GLN A 21 9.02 5.88 -7.54
CA GLN A 21 9.82 6.89 -6.85
C GLN A 21 9.54 8.31 -7.36
N GLU A 22 9.38 8.50 -8.67
CA GLU A 22 9.03 9.80 -9.25
C GLU A 22 7.65 10.29 -8.78
N LEU A 23 6.66 9.41 -8.73
CA LEU A 23 5.33 9.72 -8.21
C LEU A 23 5.38 10.01 -6.71
N GLU A 24 6.14 9.21 -5.95
CA GLU A 24 6.32 9.39 -4.51
C GLU A 24 6.91 10.77 -4.18
N LEU A 25 7.90 11.24 -4.93
CA LEU A 25 8.48 12.58 -4.75
C LEU A 25 7.44 13.68 -4.97
N LYS A 26 6.70 13.64 -6.09
CA LYS A 26 5.65 14.62 -6.41
C LYS A 26 4.55 14.65 -5.37
N ILE A 27 4.12 13.48 -4.90
CA ILE A 27 3.12 13.36 -3.84
C ILE A 27 3.68 13.88 -2.52
N ASN A 28 4.96 13.62 -2.24
CA ASN A 28 5.58 14.03 -1.01
C ASN A 28 5.74 15.55 -0.87
N GLU A 29 5.83 16.27 -1.97
CA GLU A 29 5.90 17.74 -1.99
C GLU A 29 4.54 18.40 -1.67
N SER A 30 3.43 17.71 -1.90
CA SER A 30 2.09 18.24 -1.62
C SER A 30 1.50 17.66 -0.33
N LYS A 31 1.45 18.51 0.71
CA LYS A 31 0.77 18.17 1.96
C LYS A 31 -0.71 17.84 1.74
N GLU A 32 -1.37 18.55 0.84
CA GLU A 32 -2.79 18.32 0.55
C GLU A 32 -3.03 16.92 -0.04
N ILE A 33 -2.21 16.50 -1.00
CA ILE A 33 -2.33 15.18 -1.63
C ILE A 33 -2.04 14.09 -0.59
N LYS A 34 -1.00 14.25 0.22
CA LYS A 34 -0.71 13.35 1.34
C LYS A 34 -1.89 13.19 2.29
N ASP A 35 -2.50 14.30 2.68
CA ASP A 35 -3.64 14.29 3.60
C ASP A 35 -4.85 13.58 2.95
N LYS A 36 -5.12 13.80 1.66
CA LYS A 36 -6.16 13.08 0.90
C LYS A 36 -5.90 11.57 0.88
N ILE A 37 -4.69 11.12 0.54
CA ILE A 37 -4.32 9.69 0.52
C ILE A 37 -4.49 9.07 1.92
N ASN A 38 -3.98 9.73 2.96
CA ASN A 38 -4.06 9.22 4.32
C ASN A 38 -5.52 9.10 4.79
N ASN A 39 -6.35 10.07 4.44
CA ASN A 39 -7.77 10.03 4.76
C ASN A 39 -8.49 8.92 3.96
N LEU A 40 -8.15 8.70 2.69
CA LEU A 40 -8.69 7.60 1.89
C LEU A 40 -8.36 6.24 2.52
N LYS A 41 -7.10 6.03 2.93
CA LYS A 41 -6.65 4.79 3.59
C LYS A 41 -7.35 4.55 4.92
N LYS A 42 -7.51 5.59 5.75
CA LYS A 42 -8.27 5.49 7.00
C LYS A 42 -9.72 5.10 6.75
N LEU A 43 -10.35 5.70 5.73
CA LEU A 43 -11.72 5.40 5.36
C LEU A 43 -11.88 3.96 4.87
N GLN A 44 -10.90 3.43 4.12
CA GLN A 44 -10.86 2.03 3.72
C GLN A 44 -10.80 1.08 4.93
N GLN A 45 -10.01 1.41 5.95
CA GLN A 45 -9.94 0.64 7.20
C GLN A 45 -11.28 0.66 7.94
N GLU A 46 -11.92 1.83 8.04
CA GLU A 46 -13.25 1.97 8.65
C GLU A 46 -14.31 1.13 7.91
N ILE A 47 -14.24 1.07 6.57
CA ILE A 47 -15.10 0.23 5.74
C ILE A 47 -14.92 -1.26 6.07
N VAL A 48 -13.66 -1.73 6.13
CA VAL A 48 -13.35 -3.13 6.49
C VAL A 48 -13.93 -3.46 7.86
N LEU A 49 -13.69 -2.61 8.86
CA LEU A 49 -14.22 -2.79 10.21
C LEU A 49 -15.76 -2.77 10.25
N ALA A 50 -16.40 -1.85 9.53
CA ALA A 50 -17.86 -1.76 9.47
C ALA A 50 -18.47 -3.00 8.80
N LYS A 51 -17.80 -3.56 7.78
CA LYS A 51 -18.17 -4.82 7.11
C LYS A 51 -18.05 -6.01 8.06
N GLU A 52 -16.94 -6.13 8.80
CA GLU A 52 -16.71 -7.19 9.79
C GLU A 52 -17.76 -7.18 10.91
N VAL A 53 -18.14 -5.99 11.40
CA VAL A 53 -19.13 -5.82 12.48
C VAL A 53 -20.58 -5.87 11.95
N GLY A 54 -20.79 -5.95 10.63
CA GLY A 54 -22.13 -6.08 10.02
C GLY A 54 -22.99 -4.81 10.07
N LYS A 55 -22.39 -3.61 10.20
CA LYS A 55 -23.13 -2.33 10.29
C LYS A 55 -23.50 -1.79 8.90
N VAL A 56 -24.50 -2.39 8.25
CA VAL A 56 -24.89 -2.08 6.85
C VAL A 56 -25.14 -0.59 6.58
N ASN A 57 -25.85 0.12 7.47
CA ASN A 57 -26.13 1.56 7.28
C ASN A 57 -24.86 2.43 7.39
N LEU A 58 -23.91 2.04 8.24
CA LEU A 58 -22.63 2.73 8.37
C LEU A 58 -21.76 2.43 7.14
N LEU A 59 -21.73 1.17 6.71
CA LEU A 59 -21.00 0.72 5.53
C LEU A 59 -21.39 1.50 4.27
N SER A 60 -22.70 1.69 4.03
CA SER A 60 -23.19 2.49 2.89
C SER A 60 -22.63 3.91 2.88
N LYS A 61 -22.69 4.60 4.04
CA LYS A 61 -22.20 5.98 4.17
C LYS A 61 -20.69 6.08 3.99
N LEU A 62 -19.94 5.12 4.51
CA LEU A 62 -18.49 5.09 4.37
C LEU A 62 -18.10 4.82 2.91
N ASN A 63 -18.79 3.91 2.22
CA ASN A 63 -18.58 3.65 0.79
C ASN A 63 -18.89 4.88 -0.06
N GLU A 64 -20.02 5.56 0.15
CA GLU A 64 -20.33 6.81 -0.57
C GLU A 64 -19.24 7.87 -0.39
N LYS A 65 -18.75 8.04 0.85
CA LYS A 65 -17.66 8.96 1.14
C LYS A 65 -16.35 8.52 0.47
N TYR A 66 -16.09 7.22 0.40
CA TYR A 66 -14.91 6.65 -0.23
C TYR A 66 -14.91 6.89 -1.73
N GLU A 67 -16.03 6.65 -2.40
CA GLU A 67 -16.19 6.92 -3.82
C GLU A 67 -15.96 8.41 -4.15
N LEU A 68 -16.53 9.33 -3.36
CA LEU A 68 -16.31 10.76 -3.57
C LEU A 68 -14.83 11.15 -3.41
N MET A 69 -14.16 10.61 -2.39
CA MET A 69 -12.74 10.86 -2.18
C MET A 69 -11.87 10.22 -3.26
N LEU A 70 -12.26 9.04 -3.75
CA LEU A 70 -11.57 8.37 -4.85
C LEU A 70 -11.68 9.22 -6.12
N GLN A 71 -12.87 9.71 -6.47
CA GLN A 71 -13.08 10.59 -7.62
C GLN A 71 -12.19 11.84 -7.56
N GLU A 72 -12.04 12.46 -6.38
CA GLU A 72 -11.11 13.59 -6.22
C GLU A 72 -9.64 13.21 -6.45
N ILE A 73 -9.27 11.99 -6.06
CA ILE A 73 -7.92 11.44 -6.21
C ILE A 73 -7.63 11.06 -7.66
N GLU A 74 -8.62 10.54 -8.39
CA GLU A 74 -8.53 10.21 -9.83
C GLU A 74 -8.21 11.43 -10.69
N LEU A 75 -8.61 12.63 -10.25
CA LEU A 75 -8.28 13.89 -10.94
C LEU A 75 -6.79 14.26 -10.84
N ILE A 76 -6.04 13.63 -9.93
CA ILE A 76 -4.63 13.92 -9.72
C ILE A 76 -3.80 12.97 -10.61
N PRO A 77 -3.05 13.49 -11.60
CA PRO A 77 -2.33 12.64 -12.54
C PRO A 77 -1.31 11.72 -11.86
N GLY A 78 -1.35 10.43 -12.21
CA GLY A 78 -0.43 9.41 -11.69
C GLY A 78 -0.71 8.97 -10.25
N LEU A 79 -1.74 9.50 -9.60
CA LEU A 79 -2.02 9.17 -8.20
C LEU A 79 -2.63 7.78 -8.03
N LEU A 80 -3.47 7.32 -8.95
CA LEU A 80 -3.95 5.93 -8.96
C LEU A 80 -2.80 4.95 -9.14
N ASP A 81 -1.95 5.17 -10.16
CA ASP A 81 -0.76 4.37 -10.40
C ASP A 81 0.14 4.29 -9.15
N TYR A 82 0.33 5.43 -8.46
CA TYR A 82 1.08 5.45 -7.22
C TYR A 82 0.46 4.55 -6.14
N LEU A 83 -0.86 4.61 -5.94
CA LEU A 83 -1.55 3.80 -4.95
C LEU A 83 -1.46 2.30 -5.29
N GLU A 84 -1.63 1.94 -6.55
CA GLU A 84 -1.48 0.56 -7.04
C GLU A 84 -0.05 0.03 -6.86
N LEU A 85 0.95 0.81 -7.28
CA LEU A 85 2.36 0.45 -7.12
C LEU A 85 2.75 0.38 -5.64
N GLN A 86 2.25 1.30 -4.82
CA GLN A 86 2.47 1.27 -3.38
C GLN A 86 1.90 -0.01 -2.76
N GLN A 87 0.68 -0.41 -3.16
CA GLN A 87 0.08 -1.66 -2.70
C GLN A 87 0.92 -2.87 -3.16
N TYR A 88 1.30 -2.92 -4.43
CA TYR A 88 2.13 -3.98 -4.99
C TYR A 88 3.45 -4.15 -4.23
N TYR A 89 4.20 -3.07 -3.99
CA TYR A 89 5.46 -3.17 -3.25
C TYR A 89 5.25 -3.58 -1.79
N ASN A 90 4.19 -3.12 -1.13
CA ASN A 90 3.86 -3.56 0.23
C ASN A 90 3.56 -5.06 0.28
N GLU A 91 2.78 -5.58 -0.68
CA GLU A 91 2.47 -7.01 -0.78
C GLU A 91 3.71 -7.85 -1.07
N LEU A 92 4.58 -7.38 -1.97
CA LEU A 92 5.87 -8.01 -2.26
C LEU A 92 6.74 -8.10 -1.00
N ILE A 93 6.91 -6.98 -0.29
CA ILE A 93 7.71 -6.93 0.94
C ILE A 93 7.14 -7.89 1.99
N GLN A 94 5.82 -7.91 2.16
CA GLN A 94 5.16 -8.78 3.11
C GLN A 94 5.35 -10.26 2.74
N THR A 95 5.22 -10.61 1.45
CA THR A 95 5.46 -11.98 0.95
C THR A 95 6.89 -12.43 1.21
N VAL A 96 7.87 -11.56 0.94
CA VAL A 96 9.28 -11.86 1.20
C VAL A 96 9.54 -12.04 2.69
N LYS A 97 8.97 -11.18 3.54
CA LYS A 97 9.07 -11.30 5.00
C LYS A 97 8.52 -12.65 5.47
N ASP A 98 7.34 -13.03 5.03
CA ASP A 98 6.70 -14.29 5.42
C ASP A 98 7.49 -15.50 4.93
N ALA A 99 8.05 -15.45 3.72
CA ALA A 99 8.91 -16.51 3.19
C ALA A 99 10.19 -16.68 4.02
N VAL A 100 10.84 -15.58 4.41
CA VAL A 100 12.05 -15.62 5.26
C VAL A 100 11.72 -16.14 6.65
N GLU A 101 10.62 -15.69 7.25
CA GLU A 101 10.16 -16.13 8.57
C GLU A 101 9.87 -17.64 8.58
N ASN A 102 9.13 -18.14 7.58
CA ASN A 102 8.84 -19.55 7.43
C ASN A 102 10.11 -20.39 7.27
N ALA A 103 11.03 -19.98 6.38
CA ALA A 103 12.30 -20.69 6.19
C ALA A 103 13.15 -20.71 7.48
N ALA A 104 13.17 -19.61 8.24
CA ALA A 104 13.87 -19.56 9.53
C ALA A 104 13.25 -20.52 10.55
N ASN A 105 11.92 -20.56 10.63
CA ASN A 105 11.19 -21.47 11.51
C ASN A 105 11.46 -22.94 11.16
N GLU A 106 11.50 -23.30 9.87
CA GLU A 106 11.86 -24.65 9.42
C GLU A 106 13.28 -25.05 9.83
N LEU A 107 14.24 -24.14 9.74
CA LEU A 107 15.63 -24.38 10.15
C LEU A 107 15.78 -24.59 11.67
N ILE A 108 14.94 -23.92 12.47
CA ILE A 108 14.93 -24.06 13.93
C ILE A 108 14.20 -25.34 14.34
N THR A 109 13.11 -25.70 13.66
CA THR A 109 12.26 -26.84 14.03
C THR A 109 12.81 -28.19 13.54
N ASN A 110 13.62 -28.20 12.46
CA ASN A 110 14.32 -29.40 11.98
C ASN A 110 15.67 -29.65 12.69
N LYS A 111 15.88 -29.08 13.89
CA LYS A 111 16.96 -29.43 14.83
C LYS A 111 16.37 -30.15 16.04
#